data_AF-A0A8S4QTC2-F1
#
_entry.id   AF-A0A8S4QTC2-F1
#
_cell.length_a   1.000
_cell.length_b   1.000
_cell.length_c   1.000
_cell.angle_alpha   90.00
_cell.angle_beta   90.00
_cell.angle_gamma   90.00
#
_symmetry.space_group_name_H-M   'P 1'
#
loop_
_entity.id
_entity.type
_entity.pdbx_description
1 polymer ?
#
loop_
_entity_poly.entity_id
_entity_poly.type
_entity_poly.pdbx_seq_one_letter_code
_entity_poly.pdbx_strand_id
1 'polypeptide(L)'
;NRKQLRKPSIVIFDLKTDKLILRYEFNDADLVNERTPGGLTSITVDVTKDRCDDAYAYINDLATEGMIVYSLKSNTSRRLNHPSFVHDEAALNFTVAGCLEEIASSDKAAFVHMYIIVFFLLTWFYICMCNKDFFFFFFLFTILYIKIGQTYK
;
A
#
# COMPACT_ATOMS: atom_id res chain seq x y z
N ASN A 1 17.74 -13.43 -13.78
CA ASN A 1 16.86 -14.45 -13.17
C ASN A 1 16.29 -13.87 -11.86
N ARG A 2 15.03 -13.42 -11.85
CA ARG A 2 14.42 -12.80 -10.65
C ARG A 2 13.98 -13.93 -9.71
N LYS A 3 14.53 -13.98 -8.50
CA LYS A 3 14.20 -14.99 -7.48
C LYS A 3 13.62 -14.32 -6.26
N GLN A 4 12.39 -14.68 -5.90
CA GLN A 4 11.80 -14.26 -4.64
C GLN A 4 12.47 -15.01 -3.48
N LEU A 5 13.00 -14.27 -2.50
CA LEU A 5 13.76 -14.84 -1.38
C LEU A 5 12.88 -15.14 -0.16
N ARG A 6 11.79 -14.40 0.02
CA ARG A 6 10.86 -14.52 1.15
C ARG A 6 9.42 -14.26 0.70
N LYS A 7 8.45 -14.78 1.44
CA LYS A 7 7.05 -14.44 1.23
C LYS A 7 6.82 -12.95 1.56
N PRO A 8 5.92 -12.27 0.84
CA PRO A 8 5.50 -10.93 1.21
C PRO A 8 4.89 -10.95 2.62
N SER A 9 5.10 -9.86 3.36
CA SER A 9 4.56 -9.72 4.71
C SER A 9 4.10 -8.29 4.97
N ILE A 10 3.03 -8.15 5.75
CA ILE A 10 2.63 -6.88 6.35
C ILE A 10 3.46 -6.70 7.61
N VAL A 11 4.04 -5.52 7.78
CA VAL A 11 4.90 -5.20 8.92
C VAL A 11 4.37 -3.95 9.60
N ILE A 12 4.08 -4.05 10.90
CA ILE A 12 3.50 -2.99 11.70
C ILE A 12 4.53 -2.53 12.71
N PHE A 13 4.84 -1.23 12.70
CA PHE A 13 5.78 -0.61 13.63
C PHE A 13 5.06 0.41 14.51
N ASP A 14 5.50 0.51 15.76
CA ASP A 14 5.16 1.63 16.63
C ASP A 14 6.09 2.80 16.31
N LEU A 15 5.52 3.91 15.82
CA LEU A 15 6.29 5.11 15.47
C LEU A 15 6.79 5.89 16.68
N LYS A 16 6.27 5.63 17.90
CA LYS A 16 6.77 6.28 19.12
C LYS A 16 8.01 5.60 19.68
N THR A 17 8.11 4.28 19.49
CA THR A 17 9.20 3.46 20.05
C THR A 17 10.14 2.89 19.00
N ASP A 18 9.82 3.06 17.71
CA ASP A 18 10.52 2.47 16.56
C ASP A 18 10.63 0.94 16.64
N LYS A 19 9.67 0.29 17.33
CA LYS A 19 9.67 -1.16 17.54
C LYS A 19 8.70 -1.85 16.59
N LEU A 20 9.12 -3.02 16.13
CA LEU A 20 8.26 -3.96 15.42
C LEU A 20 7.17 -4.46 16.36
N ILE A 21 5.90 -4.19 16.04
CA ILE A 21 4.74 -4.73 16.75
C ILE A 21 4.40 -6.10 16.17
N LEU A 22 4.27 -6.19 14.85
CA LEU A 22 3.77 -7.39 14.19
C LEU A 22 4.40 -7.56 12.81
N ARG A 23 4.68 -8.82 12.45
CA ARG A 23 4.94 -9.24 11.08
C ARG A 23 3.93 -10.33 10.73
N TYR A 24 3.06 -10.05 9.77
CA TYR A 24 2.11 -10.99 9.22
C TYR A 24 2.60 -11.47 7.86
N GLU A 25 2.95 -12.74 7.75
CA GLU A 25 3.30 -13.37 6.48
C GLU A 25 2.04 -13.85 5.78
N PHE A 26 1.88 -13.55 4.48
CA PHE A 26 0.71 -13.98 3.73
C PHE A 26 0.64 -15.51 3.60
N ASN A 27 -0.57 -16.05 3.71
CA ASN A 27 -0.83 -17.47 3.49
C ASN A 27 -0.72 -17.82 2.01
N ASP A 28 -0.38 -19.08 1.71
CA ASP A 28 -0.29 -19.55 0.32
C ASP A 28 -1.64 -19.47 -0.43
N ALA A 29 -2.76 -19.54 0.30
CA ALA A 29 -4.09 -19.35 -0.27
C ALA A 29 -4.34 -17.94 -0.82
N ASP A 30 -3.64 -16.92 -0.29
CA ASP A 30 -3.76 -15.54 -0.77
C ASP A 30 -2.79 -15.25 -1.93
N LEU A 31 -1.73 -16.06 -2.05
CA LEU A 31 -0.68 -15.97 -3.07
C LEU A 31 -0.93 -17.00 -4.18
N VAL A 32 -1.87 -16.68 -5.06
CA VAL A 32 -2.42 -17.61 -6.08
C VAL A 32 -1.33 -18.23 -6.97
N ASN A 33 -0.30 -17.46 -7.33
CA ASN A 33 0.87 -17.96 -8.06
C ASN A 33 2.09 -17.05 -7.86
N GLU A 34 3.21 -17.38 -8.51
CA GLU A 34 4.48 -16.65 -8.42
C GLU A 34 4.42 -15.20 -8.90
N ARG A 35 3.36 -14.78 -9.62
CA ARG A 35 3.17 -13.39 -10.04
C ARG A 35 2.52 -12.55 -8.95
N THR A 36 1.69 -13.13 -8.08
CA THR A 36 0.98 -12.40 -7.02
C THR A 36 1.92 -11.52 -6.18
N PRO A 37 3.07 -12.02 -5.66
CA PRO A 37 3.98 -11.19 -4.88
C PRO A 37 4.52 -9.97 -5.63
N GLY A 38 4.67 -10.04 -6.95
CA GLY A 38 5.07 -8.90 -7.78
C GLY A 38 3.92 -7.94 -8.12
N GLY A 39 2.66 -8.36 -7.91
CA GLY A 39 1.46 -7.59 -8.16
C GLY A 39 0.92 -6.82 -6.95
N LEU A 40 1.45 -7.06 -5.75
CA LEU A 40 1.06 -6.35 -4.53
C LEU A 40 1.62 -4.92 -4.55
N THR A 41 0.87 -3.97 -5.11
CA THR A 41 1.40 -2.64 -5.49
C THR A 41 1.01 -1.51 -4.55
N SER A 42 -0.10 -1.65 -3.82
CA SER A 42 -0.58 -0.65 -2.86
C SER A 42 -1.25 -1.31 -1.66
N ILE A 43 -1.30 -0.56 -0.57
CA ILE A 43 -1.95 -0.96 0.68
C ILE A 43 -2.70 0.24 1.23
N THR A 44 -3.98 0.07 1.51
CA THR A 44 -4.80 1.05 2.22
C THR A 44 -5.17 0.49 3.57
N VAL A 45 -4.98 1.26 4.64
CA VAL A 45 -5.30 0.84 6.01
C VAL A 45 -6.52 1.61 6.48
N ASP A 46 -7.53 0.89 6.95
CA ASP A 46 -8.72 1.43 7.58
C ASP A 46 -8.69 1.15 9.08
N VAL A 47 -8.87 2.20 9.86
CA VAL A 47 -8.85 2.16 11.32
C VAL A 47 -9.97 3.04 11.84
N THR A 48 -10.85 2.45 12.64
CA THR A 48 -11.86 3.23 13.37
C THR A 48 -11.20 3.87 14.60
N LYS A 49 -11.43 5.17 14.80
CA LYS A 49 -10.81 5.97 15.89
C LYS A 49 -10.90 5.34 17.27
N ASP A 50 -12.02 4.69 17.55
CA ASP A 50 -12.33 4.10 18.85
C ASP A 50 -11.92 2.62 18.95
N ARG A 51 -11.39 2.03 17.86
CA ARG A 51 -11.03 0.61 17.76
C ARG A 51 -9.73 0.44 16.95
N CYS A 52 -8.63 0.99 17.48
CA CYS A 52 -7.33 0.87 16.83
C CYS A 52 -6.81 -0.60 16.78
N ASP A 53 -7.42 -1.52 17.54
CA ASP A 53 -7.16 -2.97 17.53
C ASP A 53 -7.95 -3.74 16.46
N ASP A 54 -8.96 -3.12 15.84
CA ASP A 54 -9.82 -3.68 14.79
C ASP A 54 -9.60 -2.95 13.46
N ALA A 55 -8.35 -2.95 13.02
CA ALA A 55 -7.93 -2.36 11.75
C ALA A 55 -7.99 -3.37 10.60
N TYR A 56 -8.23 -2.86 9.40
CA TYR A 56 -8.21 -3.62 8.16
C TYR A 56 -7.15 -3.06 7.22
N ALA A 57 -6.50 -3.94 6.46
CA ALA A 57 -5.63 -3.54 5.37
C ALA A 57 -6.12 -4.15 4.06
N TYR A 58 -6.26 -3.33 3.04
CA TYR A 58 -6.68 -3.69 1.69
C TYR A 58 -5.47 -3.60 0.77
N ILE A 59 -5.03 -4.73 0.22
CA ILE A 59 -3.87 -4.84 -0.64
C ILE A 59 -4.33 -5.24 -2.03
N ASN A 60 -4.04 -4.43 -3.04
CA ASN A 60 -4.39 -4.75 -4.42
C ASN A 60 -3.33 -5.65 -5.07
N ASP A 61 -3.78 -6.62 -5.85
CA ASP A 61 -2.94 -7.50 -6.66
C ASP A 61 -3.23 -7.26 -8.14
N LEU A 62 -2.39 -6.45 -8.79
CA LEU A 62 -2.52 -6.11 -10.22
C LEU A 62 -2.00 -7.21 -11.15
N ALA A 63 -1.20 -8.14 -10.64
CA ALA A 63 -0.62 -9.20 -11.46
C ALA A 63 -1.59 -10.36 -11.67
N THR A 64 -2.41 -10.66 -10.65
CA THR A 64 -3.43 -11.72 -10.72
C THR A 64 -4.84 -11.22 -10.39
N GLU A 65 -5.07 -9.91 -10.53
CA GLU A 65 -6.38 -9.26 -10.60
C GLU A 65 -7.29 -9.57 -9.42
N GLY A 66 -6.80 -9.29 -8.22
CA GLY A 66 -7.55 -9.50 -7.00
C GLY A 66 -7.22 -8.49 -5.92
N MET A 67 -7.81 -8.70 -4.75
CA MET A 67 -7.54 -7.89 -3.57
C MET A 67 -7.41 -8.80 -2.36
N ILE A 68 -6.41 -8.58 -1.52
CA ILE A 68 -6.24 -9.28 -0.25
C ILE A 68 -6.68 -8.33 0.85
N VAL A 69 -7.60 -8.81 1.70
CA VAL A 69 -8.05 -8.08 2.89
C VAL A 69 -7.48 -8.75 4.12
N TYR A 70 -6.70 -8.02 4.89
CA TYR A 70 -6.16 -8.45 6.18
C TYR A 70 -6.95 -7.80 7.32
N SER A 71 -7.31 -8.58 8.34
CA SER A 71 -7.88 -8.09 9.59
C SER A 71 -6.87 -8.23 10.71
N LEU A 72 -6.57 -7.11 11.38
CA LEU A 72 -5.66 -7.07 12.52
C LEU A 72 -6.21 -7.87 13.71
N LYS A 73 -7.51 -7.75 13.97
CA LYS A 73 -8.18 -8.38 15.11
C LYS A 73 -8.17 -9.90 15.05
N SER A 74 -8.46 -10.48 13.89
CA SER A 74 -8.39 -11.93 13.70
C SER A 74 -7.00 -12.41 13.29
N ASN A 75 -6.09 -11.49 12.98
CA ASN A 75 -4.76 -11.75 12.42
C ASN A 75 -4.79 -12.72 11.23
N THR A 76 -5.74 -12.51 10.32
CA THR A 76 -5.93 -13.35 9.13
C THR A 76 -6.20 -12.49 7.91
N SER A 77 -5.72 -12.95 6.77
CA SER A 77 -6.10 -12.41 5.47
C SER A 77 -7.02 -13.34 4.69
N ARG A 78 -7.75 -12.73 3.75
CA ARG A 78 -8.54 -13.42 2.74
C ARG A 78 -8.41 -12.70 1.41
N ARG A 79 -8.18 -13.45 0.35
CA ARG A 79 -8.30 -12.97 -1.02
C ARG A 79 -9.77 -12.82 -1.43
N LEU A 80 -10.06 -11.70 -2.08
CA LEU A 80 -11.30 -11.37 -2.76
C LEU A 80 -11.04 -11.32 -4.26
N ASN A 81 -11.97 -11.89 -5.03
CA ASN A 81 -11.98 -11.80 -6.48
C ASN A 81 -13.29 -11.13 -6.90
N HIS A 82 -13.21 -10.14 -7.77
CA HIS A 82 -14.36 -9.45 -8.30
C HIS A 82 -14.07 -9.02 -9.74
N PRO A 83 -15.05 -9.07 -10.67
CA PRO A 83 -14.83 -8.69 -12.07
C PRO A 83 -14.29 -7.27 -12.26
N SER A 84 -14.56 -6.35 -11.33
CA SER A 84 -14.02 -4.99 -11.37
C SER A 84 -12.51 -4.89 -11.13
N PHE A 85 -11.85 -5.97 -10.73
CA PHE A 85 -10.39 -6.01 -10.54
C PHE A 85 -9.66 -6.45 -11.82
N VAL A 86 -10.40 -6.94 -12.82
CA VAL A 86 -9.85 -7.27 -14.13
C VAL A 86 -9.48 -5.97 -14.84
N HIS A 87 -8.27 -5.92 -15.39
CA HIS A 87 -7.83 -4.74 -16.11
C HIS A 87 -8.53 -4.63 -17.47
N ASP A 88 -8.70 -3.40 -17.94
CA ASP A 88 -9.21 -3.15 -19.28
C ASP A 88 -8.06 -3.25 -20.29
N GLU A 89 -8.15 -4.24 -21.20
CA GLU A 89 -7.16 -4.45 -22.26
C GLU A 89 -7.03 -3.23 -23.19
N ALA A 90 -8.11 -2.47 -23.39
CA ALA A 90 -8.09 -1.26 -24.22
C ALA A 90 -7.29 -0.12 -23.55
N ALA A 91 -7.09 -0.18 -22.23
CA ALA A 91 -6.39 0.82 -21.44
C ALA A 91 -4.91 0.46 -21.17
N LEU A 92 -4.38 -0.57 -21.82
CA LEU A 92 -2.97 -1.00 -21.64
C LEU A 92 -1.95 -0.05 -22.31
N ASN A 93 -2.40 0.75 -23.27
CA ASN A 93 -1.57 1.73 -23.95
C ASN A 93 -1.83 3.12 -23.37
N PHE A 94 -0.76 3.75 -22.88
CA PHE A 94 -0.84 5.11 -22.33
C PHE A 94 0.29 5.96 -22.92
N THR A 95 0.08 7.27 -23.00
CA THR A 95 1.06 8.20 -23.57
C THR A 95 1.70 9.01 -22.47
N VAL A 96 3.03 8.93 -22.34
CA VAL A 96 3.83 9.73 -21.41
C VAL A 96 4.71 10.68 -22.21
N ALA A 97 4.60 11.98 -21.97
CA ALA A 97 5.37 13.01 -22.67
C ALA A 97 5.29 12.95 -24.22
N GLY A 98 4.16 12.50 -24.77
CA GLY A 98 3.96 12.34 -26.22
C GLY A 98 4.51 11.03 -26.80
N CYS A 99 5.11 10.17 -25.98
CA CYS A 99 5.56 8.84 -26.37
C CYS A 99 4.51 7.81 -25.97
N LEU A 100 4.12 6.94 -26.92
CA LEU A 100 3.28 5.78 -26.63
C LEU A 100 4.11 4.73 -25.89
N GLU A 101 3.59 4.29 -24.76
CA GLU A 101 4.18 3.26 -23.92
C GLU A 101 3.17 2.12 -23.76
N GLU A 102 3.61 0.90 -24.10
CA GLU A 102 2.81 -0.32 -23.95
C GLU A 102 3.18 -0.95 -22.61
N ILE A 103 2.20 -1.14 -21.72
CA ILE A 103 2.45 -1.83 -20.45
C ILE A 103 2.66 -3.31 -20.75
N ALA A 104 3.93 -3.72 -20.89
CA ALA A 104 4.27 -5.13 -20.88
C ALA A 104 3.76 -5.76 -19.57
N SER A 105 3.06 -6.89 -19.67
CA SER A 105 2.47 -7.64 -18.54
C SER A 105 3.44 -7.90 -17.36
N SER A 106 4.75 -7.71 -17.53
CA SER A 106 5.81 -7.90 -16.53
C SER A 106 6.21 -6.65 -15.73
N ASP A 107 5.79 -5.43 -16.13
CA ASP A 107 6.25 -4.16 -15.52
C ASP A 107 5.12 -3.33 -14.88
N LYS A 108 4.08 -4.00 -14.36
CA LYS A 108 2.88 -3.39 -13.76
C LYS A 108 3.08 -2.62 -12.43
N ALA A 109 4.32 -2.39 -11.98
CA ALA A 109 4.60 -1.82 -10.65
C ALA A 109 5.12 -0.36 -10.66
N ALA A 110 5.39 0.22 -11.82
CA ALA A 110 5.98 1.55 -11.93
C ALA A 110 5.26 2.34 -13.00
N PHE A 111 4.16 3.02 -12.68
CA PHE A 111 3.77 4.33 -13.27
C PHE A 111 2.37 4.75 -12.80
N VAL A 112 2.22 5.05 -11.49
CA VAL A 112 1.06 5.81 -10.96
C VAL A 112 1.57 6.79 -9.89
N HIS A 113 2.52 7.66 -10.24
CA HIS A 113 3.21 8.51 -9.25
C HIS A 113 2.94 10.02 -9.39
N MET A 114 2.03 10.45 -10.28
CA MET A 114 1.81 11.89 -10.52
C MET A 114 0.44 12.43 -10.08
N TYR A 115 -0.59 11.59 -9.91
CA TYR A 115 -1.92 12.05 -9.44
C TYR A 115 -2.12 11.94 -7.92
N ILE A 116 -1.16 11.35 -7.21
CA ILE A 116 -1.23 11.11 -5.77
C ILE A 116 -1.01 12.40 -4.96
N ILE A 117 -0.27 13.39 -5.49
CA ILE A 117 0.10 14.63 -4.77
C ILE A 117 -1.13 15.49 -4.42
N VAL A 118 -2.16 15.50 -5.27
CA VAL A 118 -3.39 16.30 -5.02
C VAL A 118 -4.32 15.58 -4.04
N PHE A 119 -4.32 14.24 -4.01
CA PHE A 119 -5.10 13.46 -3.06
C PHE A 119 -4.49 13.47 -1.64
N PHE A 120 -3.16 13.59 -1.53
CA PHE A 120 -2.45 13.69 -0.25
C PHE A 120 -2.83 14.91 0.59
N LEU A 121 -3.31 16.00 -0.02
CA LEU A 121 -3.78 17.18 0.72
C LEU A 121 -5.15 16.97 1.39
N LEU A 122 -5.99 16.08 0.86
CA LEU A 122 -7.32 15.79 1.41
C LEU A 122 -7.34 14.56 2.33
N THR A 123 -6.47 13.57 2.10
CA THR A 123 -6.37 12.37 2.96
C THR A 123 -5.60 12.62 4.25
N TRP A 124 -4.76 13.66 4.32
CA TRP A 124 -4.00 13.95 5.54
C TRP A 124 -4.86 14.34 6.72
N PHE A 125 -6.07 14.84 6.49
CA PHE A 125 -7.04 15.14 7.55
C PHE A 125 -7.58 13.87 8.24
N TYR A 126 -7.60 12.72 7.56
CA TYR A 126 -8.28 11.52 8.06
C TYR A 126 -7.37 10.57 8.84
N ILE A 127 -6.07 10.53 8.54
CA ILE A 127 -5.13 9.56 9.14
C ILE A 127 -4.77 9.94 10.60
N CYS A 128 -5.00 11.18 11.02
CA CYS A 128 -4.59 11.70 12.33
C CYS A 128 -5.64 11.50 13.44
N MET A 129 -6.42 10.42 13.43
CA MET A 129 -7.58 10.28 14.34
C MET A 129 -7.57 9.06 15.28
N CYS A 130 -6.44 8.40 15.55
CA CYS A 130 -6.35 7.43 16.67
C CYS A 130 -5.63 7.97 17.92
N ASN A 131 -5.07 9.18 17.91
CA ASN A 131 -4.61 9.84 19.14
C ASN A 131 -4.53 11.35 18.94
N LYS A 132 -5.26 12.11 19.76
CA LYS A 132 -5.21 13.57 19.77
C LYS A 132 -3.80 13.99 20.19
N ASP A 133 -3.16 14.82 19.37
CA ASP A 133 -2.20 15.88 19.73
C ASP A 133 -1.20 16.06 18.58
N PHE A 134 -1.30 17.17 17.82
CA PHE A 134 -0.22 18.11 17.45
C PHE A 134 -0.45 18.89 16.14
N PHE A 135 -0.03 20.15 16.19
CA PHE A 135 0.15 21.12 15.11
C PHE A 135 1.49 20.84 14.38
N PHE A 136 1.60 21.03 13.05
CA PHE A 136 2.90 20.91 12.34
C PHE A 136 3.12 21.97 11.25
N PHE A 137 4.34 22.55 11.25
CA PHE A 137 4.91 23.43 10.23
C PHE A 137 5.87 22.62 9.32
N PHE A 138 5.92 22.96 8.03
CA PHE A 138 6.54 22.18 6.95
C PHE A 138 7.98 22.61 6.63
N PHE A 139 8.88 21.67 6.31
CA PHE A 139 9.99 21.94 5.38
C PHE A 139 10.39 20.70 4.56
N LEU A 140 10.59 20.95 3.26
CA LEU A 140 10.96 20.04 2.16
C LEU A 140 12.37 19.42 2.36
N PHE A 141 12.54 18.12 2.07
CA PHE A 141 13.65 17.60 1.23
C PHE A 141 13.46 16.09 0.92
N THR A 142 13.58 15.74 -0.36
CA THR A 142 13.56 14.37 -0.88
C THR A 142 14.82 13.61 -0.48
N ILE A 143 14.67 12.65 0.44
CA ILE A 143 15.33 11.33 0.47
C ILE A 143 14.24 10.38 1.02
N LEU A 144 14.00 9.22 0.36
CA LEU A 144 13.00 8.24 0.80
C LEU A 144 13.47 7.54 2.09
N TYR A 145 13.26 8.22 3.21
CA TYR A 145 13.06 7.71 4.56
C TYR A 145 11.88 8.52 5.11
N ILE A 146 10.81 7.86 5.56
CA ILE A 146 9.77 8.57 6.33
C ILE A 146 10.35 8.81 7.72
N LYS A 147 11.09 9.92 7.85
CA LYS A 147 11.42 10.56 9.12
C LYS A 147 10.59 11.83 9.19
N ILE A 148 9.55 11.84 10.02
CA ILE A 148 8.74 13.04 10.26
C ILE A 148 9.06 13.55 11.66
N GLY A 149 9.56 14.79 11.70
CA GLY A 149 9.69 15.60 12.91
C GLY A 149 11.09 16.18 13.10
N GLN A 150 11.31 17.39 12.59
CA GLN A 150 12.34 18.27 13.15
C GLN A 150 11.79 19.03 14.35
N THR A 151 12.72 19.24 15.29
CA THR A 151 12.69 20.10 16.47
C THR A 151 12.27 21.54 16.19
N TYR A 152 11.57 22.16 17.15
CA TYR A 152 11.77 23.58 17.48
C TYR A 152 12.05 23.73 18.99
N LYS A 153 13.16 24.43 19.27
CA LYS A 153 13.16 25.55 20.19
C LYS A 153 12.87 26.80 19.36
#